data_AF-A0A917MLC2-F1
#
_entry.id   AF-A0A917MLC2-F1
#
_cell.length_a   1.000
_cell.length_b   1.000
_cell.length_c   1.000
_cell.angle_alpha   90.00
_cell.angle_beta   90.00
_cell.angle_gamma   90.00
#
_symmetry.space_group_name_H-M   'P 1'
#
loop_
_entity.id
_entity.type
_entity.pdbx_description
1 polymer ?
#
loop_
_entity_poly.entity_id
_entity_poly.type
_entity_poly.pdbx_seq_one_letter_code
_entity_poly.pdbx_strand_id
1 'polypeptide(L)'
;MIFATGMLSLVTDRDVIDTPGLGPVPGPLAVGVSAGAFALSLRPALRVDRPAYSTAVGVALAAALAHLAGLWLLAVVFGADLGRAVAAAAGAATSWTSAAFAGCAAVAAWAAIAVRRTAARPPRWPWEDDPEE
;
A
#
# COMPACT_ATOMS: atom_id res chain seq x y z
N MET A 1 6.31 -4.44 1.28
CA MET A 1 5.14 -5.08 0.64
C MET A 1 5.53 -6.34 -0.14
N ILE A 2 6.30 -6.27 -1.24
CA ILE A 2 6.73 -7.45 -2.03
C ILE A 2 7.36 -8.56 -1.18
N PHE A 3 8.30 -8.21 -0.29
CA PHE A 3 8.93 -9.17 0.61
C PHE A 3 7.94 -9.83 1.59
N ALA A 4 6.99 -9.05 2.13
CA ALA A 4 6.00 -9.56 3.07
C ALA A 4 5.03 -10.52 2.39
N THR A 5 4.57 -10.21 1.18
CA THR A 5 3.71 -11.11 0.41
C THR A 5 4.46 -12.36 -0.04
N GLY A 6 5.74 -12.24 -0.43
CA GLY A 6 6.58 -13.38 -0.80
C GLY A 6 6.86 -14.33 0.37
N MET A 7 7.28 -13.80 1.52
CA MET A 7 7.54 -14.60 2.72
C MET A 7 6.28 -15.26 3.27
N LEU A 8 5.14 -14.56 3.29
CA LEU A 8 3.89 -15.19 3.73
C LEU A 8 3.36 -16.19 2.70
N SER A 9 3.53 -15.98 1.39
CA SER A 9 3.17 -16.99 0.39
C SER A 9 3.95 -18.29 0.61
N LEU A 10 5.26 -18.19 0.87
CA LEU A 10 6.12 -19.33 1.20
C LEU A 10 5.73 -20.03 2.50
N VAL A 11 5.30 -19.28 3.51
CA VAL A 11 4.88 -19.83 4.81
C VAL A 11 3.48 -20.44 4.76
N THR A 12 2.59 -19.89 3.93
CA THR A 12 1.16 -20.26 3.91
C THR A 12 0.82 -21.22 2.77
N ASP A 13 1.79 -21.51 1.88
CA ASP A 13 1.65 -22.33 0.67
C ASP A 13 0.39 -21.97 -0.14
N ARG A 14 0.08 -20.68 -0.18
CA ARG A 14 -1.09 -20.11 -0.84
C ARG A 14 -0.66 -19.01 -1.79
N ASP A 15 -1.27 -19.03 -2.98
CA ASP A 15 -1.11 -17.96 -3.95
C ASP A 15 -1.77 -16.68 -3.47
N VAL A 16 -1.10 -15.56 -3.76
CA VAL A 16 -1.52 -14.21 -3.33
C VAL A 16 -2.87 -13.80 -3.92
N ILE A 17 -3.26 -14.42 -5.05
CA ILE A 17 -4.58 -14.27 -5.68
C ILE A 17 -5.00 -15.64 -6.22
N ASP A 18 -5.68 -16.41 -5.39
CA ASP A 18 -6.17 -17.75 -5.75
C ASP A 18 -7.68 -17.70 -6.09
N THR A 19 -8.06 -16.74 -6.96
CA THR A 19 -9.45 -16.58 -7.40
C THR A 19 -9.61 -17.19 -8.80
N PRO A 20 -10.28 -18.34 -8.95
CA PRO A 20 -10.47 -18.98 -10.25
C PRO A 20 -11.21 -18.04 -11.22
N GLY A 21 -10.58 -17.75 -12.37
CA GLY A 21 -11.20 -16.97 -13.46
C GLY A 21 -10.87 -15.47 -13.51
N LEU A 22 -10.02 -14.96 -12.63
CA LEU A 22 -9.41 -13.63 -12.79
C LEU A 22 -8.05 -13.80 -13.49
N GLY A 23 -7.88 -13.16 -14.65
CA GLY A 23 -6.57 -13.12 -15.32
C GLY A 23 -5.50 -12.45 -14.45
N PRO A 24 -4.21 -12.52 -14.82
CA PRO A 24 -3.11 -12.00 -13.99
C PRO A 24 -3.04 -10.47 -13.88
N VAL A 25 -3.87 -9.74 -14.63
CA VAL A 25 -3.78 -8.29 -14.85
C VAL A 25 -4.43 -7.42 -13.74
N PRO A 26 -5.61 -7.74 -13.19
CA PRO A 26 -6.31 -6.86 -12.25
C PRO A 26 -5.58 -6.68 -10.92
N GLY A 27 -4.84 -7.70 -10.45
CA GLY A 27 -4.10 -7.65 -9.19
C GLY A 27 -3.01 -6.57 -9.16
N PRO A 28 -2.01 -6.62 -10.06
CA PRO A 28 -0.96 -5.60 -10.16
C PRO A 28 -1.52 -4.18 -10.37
N LEU A 29 -2.57 -4.03 -11.18
CA LEU A 29 -3.20 -2.73 -11.42
C LEU A 29 -3.88 -2.18 -10.16
N ALA A 30 -4.56 -3.03 -9.38
CA ALA A 30 -5.14 -2.63 -8.10
C ALA A 30 -4.09 -2.20 -7.07
N VAL A 31 -2.90 -2.81 -7.09
CA VAL A 31 -1.75 -2.36 -6.28
C VAL A 31 -1.28 -0.97 -6.72
N GLY A 32 -1.19 -0.73 -8.03
CA GLY A 32 -0.84 0.58 -8.59
C GLY A 32 -1.83 1.68 -8.20
N VAL A 33 -3.14 1.40 -8.27
CA VAL A 33 -4.21 2.31 -7.83
C VAL A 33 -4.05 2.65 -6.35
N SER A 34 -3.81 1.63 -5.51
CA SER A 34 -3.61 1.84 -4.07
C SER A 34 -2.37 2.67 -3.75
N ALA A 35 -1.25 2.43 -4.45
CA ALA A 35 -0.04 3.22 -4.29
C ALA A 35 -0.25 4.69 -4.67
N GLY A 36 -1.00 4.95 -5.75
CA GLY A 36 -1.40 6.30 -6.15
C GLY A 36 -2.26 6.98 -5.07
N ALA A 37 -3.28 6.28 -4.56
CA ALA A 37 -4.13 6.79 -3.48
C ALA A 37 -3.33 7.10 -2.21
N PHE A 38 -2.41 6.21 -1.81
CA PHE A 38 -1.49 6.44 -0.69
C PHE A 38 -0.69 7.73 -0.88
N ALA A 39 -0.07 7.93 -2.04
CA ALA A 39 0.72 9.12 -2.32
C ALA A 39 -0.13 10.40 -2.31
N LEU A 40 -1.34 10.34 -2.88
CA LEU A 40 -2.28 11.46 -2.91
C LEU A 40 -2.80 11.83 -1.52
N SER A 41 -3.08 10.84 -0.67
CA SER A 41 -3.52 11.07 0.71
C SER A 41 -2.39 11.54 1.63
N LEU A 42 -1.15 11.06 1.41
CA LEU A 42 0.00 11.43 2.22
C LEU A 42 0.51 12.85 1.89
N ARG A 43 0.46 13.27 0.62
CA ARG A 43 0.89 14.61 0.18
C ARG A 43 0.34 15.78 1.03
N PRO A 44 -0.98 15.93 1.23
CA PRO A 44 -1.52 17.03 2.04
C PRO A 44 -1.19 16.87 3.53
N ALA A 45 -1.15 15.64 4.06
CA ALA A 45 -0.72 15.38 5.43
C ALA A 45 0.73 15.85 5.67
N LEU A 46 1.60 15.68 4.66
CA LEU A 46 2.96 16.18 4.62
C LEU A 46 3.09 17.65 4.18
N ARG A 47 2.01 18.43 4.09
CA ARG A 47 2.08 19.89 3.89
C ARG A 47 1.69 20.69 5.13
N VAL A 48 1.00 20.10 6.10
CA VAL A 48 0.60 20.75 7.36
C VAL A 48 1.81 21.03 8.26
N ASP A 49 1.94 22.20 8.88
CA ASP A 49 3.12 22.58 9.69
C ASP A 49 3.43 21.62 10.86
N ARG A 50 2.41 21.00 11.45
CA ARG A 50 2.54 19.99 12.51
C ARG A 50 1.77 18.72 12.16
N PRO A 51 2.33 17.81 11.36
CA PRO A 51 1.65 16.57 11.01
C PRO A 51 1.43 15.74 12.28
N ALA A 52 0.21 15.24 12.48
CA ALA A 52 -0.14 14.38 13.60
C ALA A 52 0.05 12.90 13.22
N TYR A 53 0.59 12.08 14.12
CA TYR A 53 0.76 10.64 13.87
C TYR A 53 -0.55 9.91 13.59
N SER A 54 -1.68 10.42 14.11
CA SER A 54 -3.01 9.89 13.81
C SER A 54 -3.38 9.96 12.32
N THR A 55 -2.78 10.87 11.54
CA THR A 55 -3.00 10.95 10.09
C THR A 55 -2.48 9.73 9.34
N ALA A 56 -1.49 9.00 9.90
CA ALA A 56 -0.99 7.74 9.32
C ALA A 56 -2.10 6.69 9.21
N VAL A 57 -2.99 6.61 10.20
CA VAL A 57 -4.13 5.68 10.20
C VAL A 57 -5.09 6.00 9.06
N GLY A 58 -5.40 7.29 8.87
CA GLY A 58 -6.27 7.74 7.78
C GLY A 58 -5.67 7.46 6.40
N VAL A 59 -4.37 7.70 6.22
CA VAL A 59 -3.65 7.41 4.96
C VAL A 59 -3.61 5.90 4.67
N ALA A 60 -3.32 5.08 5.69
CA ALA A 60 -3.31 3.63 5.55
C ALA A 60 -4.71 3.09 5.20
N LEU A 61 -5.75 3.59 5.86
CA LEU A 61 -7.14 3.21 5.59
C LEU A 61 -7.56 3.62 4.17
N ALA A 62 -7.22 4.84 3.73
CA ALA A 62 -7.51 5.30 2.38
C ALA A 62 -6.83 4.43 1.31
N ALA A 63 -5.56 4.07 1.53
CA ALA A 63 -4.82 3.18 0.62
C ALA A 63 -5.44 1.78 0.55
N ALA A 64 -5.85 1.21 1.69
CA ALA A 64 -6.51 -0.09 1.75
C ALA A 64 -7.87 -0.07 1.03
N LEU A 65 -8.69 0.97 1.28
CA LEU A 65 -9.98 1.12 0.60
C LEU A 65 -9.81 1.32 -0.91
N ALA A 66 -8.83 2.11 -1.34
CA ALA A 66 -8.51 2.29 -2.75
C ALA A 66 -8.04 0.98 -3.42
N HIS A 67 -7.32 0.12 -2.70
CA HIS A 67 -6.94 -1.20 -3.20
C HIS A 67 -8.17 -2.07 -3.46
N LEU A 68 -9.08 -2.17 -2.48
CA LEU A 68 -10.30 -2.96 -2.59
C LEU A 68 -11.23 -2.44 -3.69
N ALA A 69 -11.43 -1.13 -3.74
CA ALA A 69 -12.25 -0.48 -4.77
C ALA A 69 -11.62 -0.64 -6.17
N GLY A 70 -10.30 -0.49 -6.27
CA GLY A 70 -9.56 -0.69 -7.52
C GLY A 70 -9.67 -2.13 -8.02
N LEU A 71 -9.48 -3.12 -7.14
CA LEU A 71 -9.61 -4.53 -7.47
C LEU A 71 -11.02 -4.88 -7.94
N TRP A 72 -12.04 -4.40 -7.23
CA TRP A 72 -13.44 -4.61 -7.60
C TRP A 72 -13.75 -3.99 -8.97
N LEU A 73 -13.38 -2.72 -9.18
CA LEU A 73 -13.65 -2.00 -10.43
C LEU A 73 -12.92 -2.66 -11.60
N LEU A 74 -11.65 -3.02 -11.43
CA LEU A 74 -10.87 -3.69 -12.46
C LEU A 74 -11.44 -5.07 -12.76
N ALA A 75 -11.87 -5.85 -11.77
CA ALA A 75 -12.53 -7.13 -12.01
C ALA A 75 -13.77 -6.97 -12.90
N VAL A 76 -14.62 -5.97 -12.64
CA VAL A 76 -15.80 -5.66 -13.46
C VAL A 76 -15.39 -5.22 -14.87
N VAL A 77 -14.41 -4.31 -15.01
CA VAL A 77 -13.95 -3.80 -16.31
C VAL A 77 -13.35 -4.91 -17.18
N PHE A 78 -12.63 -5.86 -16.57
CA PHE A 78 -12.04 -7.02 -17.26
C PHE A 78 -13.05 -8.17 -17.48
N GLY A 79 -14.34 -7.94 -17.26
CA GLY A 79 -15.41 -8.86 -17.66
C GLY A 79 -15.81 -9.91 -16.62
N ALA A 80 -15.40 -9.74 -15.35
CA ALA A 80 -15.93 -10.58 -14.28
C ALA A 80 -17.39 -10.23 -13.99
N ASP A 81 -18.23 -11.25 -13.79
CA ASP A 81 -19.58 -11.07 -13.26
C ASP A 81 -19.54 -10.33 -11.91
N LEU A 82 -20.55 -9.52 -11.62
CA LEU A 82 -20.67 -8.74 -10.38
C LEU A 82 -20.49 -9.63 -9.13
N GLY A 83 -21.03 -10.86 -9.13
CA GLY A 83 -20.84 -11.81 -8.04
C GLY A 83 -19.38 -12.23 -7.85
N ARG A 84 -18.64 -12.42 -8.94
CA ARG A 84 -17.20 -12.77 -8.90
C ARG A 84 -16.34 -11.58 -8.49
N ALA A 85 -16.66 -10.37 -8.96
CA ALA A 85 -15.97 -9.15 -8.57
C ALA A 85 -16.12 -8.86 -7.07
N VAL A 86 -17.33 -9.04 -6.52
CA VAL A 86 -17.61 -8.91 -5.09
C VAL A 86 -16.90 -10.02 -4.30
N ALA A 87 -16.94 -11.27 -4.75
CA ALA A 87 -16.24 -12.37 -4.10
C ALA A 87 -14.71 -12.16 -4.07
N ALA A 88 -14.14 -11.64 -5.15
CA ALA A 88 -12.71 -11.30 -5.20
C ALA A 88 -12.34 -10.16 -4.25
N ALA A 89 -13.16 -9.11 -4.19
CA ALA A 89 -12.95 -8.00 -3.27
C ALA A 89 -13.13 -8.45 -1.80
N ALA A 90 -14.12 -9.28 -1.51
CA ALA A 90 -14.36 -9.84 -0.18
C ALA A 90 -13.24 -10.81 0.24
N GLY A 91 -12.79 -11.67 -0.67
CA GLY A 91 -11.64 -12.55 -0.47
C GLY A 91 -10.37 -11.76 -0.20
N ALA A 92 -10.09 -10.72 -0.99
CA ALA A 92 -8.96 -9.83 -0.76
C ALA A 92 -9.06 -9.13 0.61
N ALA A 93 -10.24 -8.62 0.97
CA ALA A 93 -10.48 -7.92 2.24
C ALA A 93 -10.33 -8.83 3.47
N THR A 94 -10.78 -10.08 3.38
CA THR A 94 -10.67 -11.08 4.47
C THR A 94 -9.35 -11.82 4.48
N SER A 95 -8.54 -11.67 3.44
CA SER A 95 -7.21 -12.27 3.39
C SER A 95 -6.21 -11.53 4.26
N TRP A 96 -5.22 -12.28 4.72
CA TRP A 96 -4.04 -11.74 5.40
C TRP A 96 -3.29 -10.69 4.57
N THR A 97 -3.44 -10.69 3.23
CA THR A 97 -2.75 -9.75 2.35
C THR A 97 -3.24 -8.31 2.57
N SER A 98 -4.54 -8.11 2.83
CA SER A 98 -5.09 -6.79 3.17
C SER A 98 -4.56 -6.28 4.51
N ALA A 99 -4.41 -7.16 5.50
CA ALA A 99 -3.77 -6.83 6.77
C ALA A 99 -2.29 -6.46 6.60
N ALA A 100 -1.54 -7.22 5.81
CA ALA A 100 -0.14 -6.93 5.51
C ALA A 100 0.03 -5.62 4.74
N PHE A 101 -0.87 -5.33 3.79
CA PHE A 101 -0.88 -4.11 3.01
C PHE A 101 -1.17 -2.90 3.90
N ALA A 102 -2.22 -2.97 4.73
CA ALA A 102 -2.56 -1.93 5.68
C ALA A 102 -1.43 -1.68 6.68
N GLY A 103 -0.79 -2.74 7.19
CA GLY A 103 0.38 -2.64 8.07
C GLY A 103 1.57 -1.96 7.40
N CYS A 104 1.92 -2.36 6.18
CA CYS A 104 2.98 -1.72 5.41
C CYS A 104 2.70 -0.23 5.16
N ALA A 105 1.45 0.10 4.78
CA ALA A 105 1.04 1.48 4.53
C ALA A 105 1.09 2.32 5.82
N ALA A 106 0.67 1.77 6.96
CA ALA A 106 0.74 2.44 8.26
C ALA A 106 2.19 2.72 8.67
N VAL A 107 3.09 1.74 8.55
CA VAL A 107 4.52 1.92 8.87
C VAL A 107 5.16 2.94 7.94
N ALA A 108 4.89 2.88 6.64
CA ALA A 108 5.42 3.84 5.67
C ALA A 108 4.92 5.27 5.94
N ALA A 109 3.62 5.45 6.19
CA ALA A 109 3.05 6.76 6.52
C ALA A 109 3.61 7.30 7.85
N TRP A 110 3.75 6.44 8.86
CA TRP A 110 4.35 6.81 10.13
C TRP A 110 5.81 7.27 9.97
N ALA A 111 6.63 6.50 9.23
CA ALA A 111 8.02 6.86 8.97
C ALA A 111 8.15 8.19 8.22
N ALA A 112 7.29 8.43 7.21
CA ALA A 112 7.25 9.70 6.48
C ALA A 112 6.91 10.90 7.39
N ILE A 113 5.93 10.73 8.29
CA ILE A 113 5.56 11.75 9.27
C ILE A 113 6.70 11.97 10.29
N ALA A 114 7.36 10.90 10.73
CA ALA A 114 8.47 10.97 11.67
C ALA A 114 9.65 11.78 11.08
N VAL A 115 10.10 11.43 9.86
CA VAL A 115 11.17 12.16 9.15
C VAL A 115 10.85 13.65 9.03
N ARG A 116 9.61 13.98 8.69
CA ARG A 116 9.16 15.37 8.58
C ARG A 116 9.13 16.10 9.92
N ARG A 117 8.67 15.44 10.98
CA ARG A 117 8.63 16.02 12.34
C ARG A 117 10.02 16.24 12.93
N THR A 118 10.93 15.30 12.71
CA THR A 118 12.29 15.37 13.26
C THR A 118 13.20 16.29 12.45
N ALA A 119 12.72 16.83 11.32
CA ALA A 119 13.53 17.54 10.34
C ALA A 119 14.84 16.78 10.03
N ALA A 120 14.74 15.45 9.96
CA ALA A 120 15.90 14.59 9.80
C ALA A 120 16.59 14.99 8.49
N ARG A 121 17.85 15.40 8.60
CA ARG A 121 18.67 15.67 7.43
C ARG A 121 18.89 14.37 6.67
N PRO A 122 19.07 14.44 5.34
CA PRO A 122 19.52 13.28 4.57
C PRO A 122 20.75 12.67 5.27
N PRO A 123 20.83 11.33 5.40
CA PRO A 123 22.01 10.70 5.93
C PRO A 123 23.20 11.12 5.06
N ARG A 124 24.14 11.84 5.66
CA ARG A 124 25.40 12.17 5.02
C ARG A 124 26.40 11.09 5.33
N TRP A 125 27.09 10.64 4.30
CA TRP A 125 28.14 9.65 4.47
C TRP A 125 29.51 10.32 4.58
N PRO A 126 30.47 9.74 5.32
CA PRO A 126 31.79 10.36 5.51
C PRO A 126 32.58 10.59 4.22
N TRP A 127 32.18 9.97 3.10
CA TRP A 127 32.79 10.16 1.79
C TRP A 127 32.10 11.26 0.95
N GLU A 128 31.01 11.85 1.44
CA GLU A 128 30.28 12.97 0.79
C GLU A 128 30.75 14.34 1.26
N ASP A 129 31.59 14.38 2.31
CA ASP A 129 32.25 15.60 2.74
C ASP A 129 33.48 15.82 1.85
N ASP A 130 33.45 16.87 1.01
CA ASP A 130 34.62 17.27 0.22
C ASP A 130 35.74 17.65 1.21
N PRO A 131 36.96 17.10 1.06
CA PRO A 131 38.06 17.33 2.00
C PRO A 131 38.63 18.76 1.98
N GLU A 132 38.00 19.69 1.26
CA GLU A 132 38.50 21.06 1.01
C GLU A 132 37.66 22.19 1.68
N GLU A 133 36.63 21.87 2.48
CA GLU A 133 35.92 22.84 3.35
C GLU A 133 36.34 22.75 4.84
#